data_AF-A0A9N9WWG0-F1
#
_entry.id   AF-A0A9N9WWG0-F1
#
_cell.length_a   1.000
_cell.length_b   1.000
_cell.length_c   1.000
_cell.angle_alpha   90.00
_cell.angle_beta   90.00
_cell.angle_gamma   90.00
#
_symmetry.space_group_name_H-M   'P 1'
#
loop_
_entity.id
_entity.type
_entity.pdbx_description
1 polymer ?
#
loop_
_entity_poly.entity_id
_entity_poly.type
_entity_poly.pdbx_seq_one_letter_code
_entity_poly.pdbx_strand_id
1 'polypeptide(L)'
;MELLKSKIKTLSTKTKAEELTYCCVNCGYPVKELYHVYSPTVQKLTDCKNCRHLADPFIEYDNLYIIINLILLSTNVQRHILYNSSCKSLYKILMIITIVESYFLWNELSQTKKNHYAINDSMKDPLFMEKGFYLSTLQIVLSNLSLFIIIRVISMWTAGILYANRSLTLDLFHGYMLASVAKFFFLPIIIWNENISEVNRVVHLFLVVCYFLISLMYVHSNVCGTSKKISAAVILLAFIINKYIWFHLNFTGIA
;
A
#
# COMPACT_ATOMS: atom_id res chain seq x y z
N MET A 1 43.29 20.04 10.91
CA MET A 1 42.13 20.92 10.62
C MET A 1 41.53 20.67 9.23
N GLU A 2 42.34 20.41 8.20
CA GLU A 2 41.85 20.07 6.85
C GLU A 2 41.12 18.73 6.75
N LEU A 3 41.51 17.71 7.53
CA LEU A 3 40.82 16.40 7.59
C LEU A 3 39.42 16.47 8.22
N LEU A 4 39.16 17.43 9.12
CA LEU A 4 37.84 17.69 9.68
C LEU A 4 36.96 18.46 8.69
N LYS A 5 37.55 19.44 7.98
CA LYS A 5 36.86 20.15 6.89
C LYS A 5 36.55 19.21 5.72
N SER A 6 37.42 18.25 5.39
CA SER A 6 37.15 17.25 4.35
C SER A 6 36.07 16.25 4.77
N LYS A 7 36.07 15.79 6.04
CA LYS A 7 34.97 14.96 6.58
C LYS A 7 33.64 15.70 6.61
N ILE A 8 33.60 16.96 7.05
CA ILE A 8 32.41 17.82 7.04
C ILE A 8 31.96 18.10 5.61
N LYS A 9 32.89 18.31 4.68
CA LYS A 9 32.58 18.48 3.26
C LYS A 9 32.05 17.18 2.65
N THR A 10 32.57 16.01 3.03
CA THR A 10 32.03 14.71 2.59
C THR A 10 30.68 14.35 3.22
N LEU A 11 30.42 14.78 4.47
CA LEU A 11 29.12 14.68 5.13
C LEU A 11 28.10 15.67 4.51
N SER A 12 28.56 16.87 4.17
CA SER A 12 27.78 17.91 3.47
C SER A 12 27.57 17.62 1.97
N THR A 13 28.42 16.81 1.34
CA THR A 13 28.21 16.37 -0.05
C THR A 13 27.37 15.10 -0.11
N LYS A 14 27.33 14.28 0.95
CA LYS A 14 26.38 13.15 1.03
C LYS A 14 24.93 13.62 1.20
N THR A 15 24.72 14.85 1.66
CA THR A 15 23.41 15.53 1.67
C THR A 15 23.09 16.30 0.39
N LYS A 16 23.98 16.31 -0.62
CA LYS A 16 23.82 17.13 -1.83
C LYS A 16 23.55 16.34 -3.12
N ALA A 17 23.17 15.07 -3.00
CA ALA A 17 22.81 14.22 -4.13
C ALA A 17 21.48 13.49 -3.82
N GLU A 18 20.40 14.28 -3.79
CA GLU A 18 19.00 13.91 -4.01
C GLU A 18 18.19 15.12 -3.54
N GLU A 19 17.62 15.91 -4.46
CA GLU A 19 16.61 16.93 -4.13
C GLU A 19 15.32 16.24 -3.67
N LEU A 20 15.36 15.51 -2.56
CA LEU A 20 14.19 14.98 -1.89
C LEU A 20 13.50 16.15 -1.19
N THR A 21 12.54 16.73 -1.90
CA THR A 21 11.60 17.69 -1.34
C THR A 21 10.68 16.94 -0.37
N TYR A 22 11.07 16.90 0.90
CA TYR A 22 10.24 16.42 2.01
C TYR A 22 8.87 17.12 2.00
N CYS A 23 7.88 16.53 2.66
CA CYS A 23 6.54 17.09 2.73
C CYS A 23 6.11 17.27 4.19
N CYS A 24 5.41 18.36 4.49
CA CYS A 24 4.77 18.49 5.80
C CYS A 24 3.66 17.46 5.95
N VAL A 25 3.68 16.68 7.04
CA VAL A 25 2.69 15.63 7.29
C VAL A 25 1.28 16.19 7.48
N ASN A 26 1.15 17.41 8.01
CA ASN A 26 -0.15 18.04 8.31
C ASN A 26 -0.82 18.64 7.07
N CYS A 27 -0.10 19.45 6.28
CA CYS A 27 -0.67 20.18 5.15
C CYS A 27 -0.21 19.72 3.76
N GLY A 28 0.78 18.84 3.67
CA GLY A 28 1.33 18.36 2.39
C GLY A 28 2.20 19.38 1.66
N TYR A 29 2.50 20.53 2.27
CA TYR A 29 3.37 21.55 1.68
C TYR A 29 4.83 21.05 1.61
N PRO A 30 5.55 21.27 0.50
CA PRO A 30 6.94 20.83 0.37
C PRO A 30 7.86 21.61 1.32
N VAL A 31 8.75 20.89 2.01
CA VAL A 31 9.70 21.40 2.98
C VAL A 31 11.11 20.98 2.55
N LYS A 32 12.09 21.89 2.69
CA LYS A 32 13.48 21.63 2.28
C LYS A 32 14.23 20.72 3.25
N GLU A 33 13.98 20.88 4.54
CA GLU A 33 14.67 20.16 5.62
C GLU A 33 13.66 19.87 6.74
N LEU A 34 13.64 18.65 7.28
CA LEU A 34 12.73 18.25 8.37
C LEU A 34 13.27 18.56 9.78
N TYR A 35 14.59 18.69 9.90
CA TYR A 35 15.27 19.06 11.13
C TYR A 35 16.49 19.94 10.80
N HIS A 36 16.76 20.89 11.68
CA HIS A 36 18.01 21.66 11.67
C HIS A 36 18.95 21.09 12.73
N VAL A 37 20.17 20.75 12.30
CA VAL A 37 21.24 20.30 13.19
C VAL A 37 22.03 21.54 13.62
N TYR A 38 21.80 22.00 14.85
CA TYR A 38 22.58 23.12 15.42
C TYR A 38 23.92 22.63 15.98
N SER A 39 23.94 21.41 16.51
CA SER A 39 25.13 20.72 17.03
C SER A 39 24.94 19.21 16.91
N PRO A 40 26.00 18.37 17.02
CA PRO A 40 25.84 16.91 16.95
C PRO A 40 24.88 16.33 18.00
N THR A 41 24.59 17.07 19.07
CA THR A 41 23.67 16.67 20.16
C THR A 41 22.34 17.41 20.16
N VAL A 42 22.19 18.48 19.36
CA VAL A 42 20.97 19.31 19.33
C VAL A 42 20.44 19.38 17.90
N GLN A 43 19.37 18.61 17.68
CA GLN A 43 18.56 18.67 16.47
C GLN A 43 17.22 19.28 16.83
N LYS A 44 16.74 20.20 16.00
CA LYS A 44 15.43 20.84 16.20
C LYS A 44 14.58 20.58 14.97
N LEU A 45 13.38 20.06 15.17
CA LEU A 45 12.38 19.89 14.12
C LEU A 45 12.03 21.24 13.48
N THR A 46 11.78 21.23 12.16
CA THR A 46 11.42 22.43 11.41
C THR A 46 9.92 22.70 11.45
N ASP A 47 9.55 23.97 11.55
CA ASP A 47 8.16 24.39 11.43
C ASP A 47 7.78 24.57 9.95
N CYS A 48 6.58 24.14 9.60
CA CYS A 48 6.05 24.33 8.25
C CYS A 48 5.70 25.81 8.02
N LYS A 49 6.19 26.40 6.93
CA LYS A 49 5.90 27.80 6.56
C LYS A 49 4.42 28.08 6.30
N ASN A 50 3.66 27.06 5.87
CA ASN A 50 2.25 27.19 5.53
C ASN A 50 1.34 27.03 6.77
N CYS A 51 1.42 25.90 7.48
CA CYS A 51 0.54 25.61 8.61
C CYS A 51 1.11 26.01 9.97
N ARG A 52 2.37 26.43 10.07
CA ARG A 52 3.08 26.80 11.31
C ARG A 52 3.13 25.72 12.40
N HIS A 53 2.83 24.47 12.04
CA HIS A 53 3.03 23.30 12.90
C HIS A 53 4.36 22.63 12.54
N LEU A 54 4.87 21.78 13.44
CA LEU A 54 6.02 20.92 13.17
C LEU A 54 5.80 20.14 11.85
N ALA A 55 6.80 20.20 10.97
CA ALA A 55 6.72 19.64 9.62
C ALA A 55 6.55 18.11 9.65
N ASP A 56 7.27 17.43 10.53
CA ASP A 56 7.16 15.99 10.76
C ASP A 56 7.64 15.60 12.17
N PRO A 57 6.74 15.46 13.16
CA PRO A 57 7.10 14.99 14.50
C PRO A 57 7.34 13.47 14.56
N PHE A 58 6.98 12.70 13.53
CA PHE A 58 7.04 11.22 13.59
C PHE A 58 8.47 10.68 13.51
N ILE A 59 9.45 11.50 13.14
CA ILE A 59 10.88 11.13 13.07
C ILE A 59 11.43 10.80 14.46
N GLU A 60 10.93 11.45 15.51
CA GLU A 60 11.35 11.23 16.91
C GLU A 60 10.55 10.12 17.59
N TYR A 61 9.41 9.71 17.02
CA TYR A 61 8.54 8.70 17.61
C TYR A 61 9.01 7.29 17.30
N ASP A 62 8.71 6.38 18.23
CA ASP A 62 8.99 4.96 18.05
C ASP A 62 8.10 4.36 16.94
N ASN A 63 8.64 3.35 16.25
CA ASN A 63 7.98 2.66 15.13
C ASN A 63 6.63 2.06 15.54
N LEU A 64 6.47 1.62 16.80
CA LEU A 64 5.19 1.12 17.31
C LEU A 64 4.08 2.18 17.24
N TYR A 65 4.40 3.42 17.61
CA TYR A 65 3.45 4.54 17.53
C TYR A 65 3.06 4.82 16.08
N ILE A 66 4.02 4.76 15.16
CA ILE A 66 3.80 4.93 13.72
C ILE A 66 2.88 3.82 13.19
N ILE A 67 3.13 2.56 13.55
CA ILE A 67 2.32 1.40 13.12
C ILE A 67 0.87 1.52 13.60
N ILE A 68 0.65 1.87 14.88
CA ILE A 68 -0.72 2.03 15.41
C ILE A 68 -1.47 3.11 14.63
N ASN A 69 -0.84 4.26 14.39
CA ASN A 69 -1.46 5.35 13.64
C ASN A 69 -1.66 5.00 12.15
N LEU A 70 -0.83 4.13 11.58
CA LEU A 70 -1.04 3.57 10.25
C LEU A 70 -2.28 2.66 10.20
N ILE A 71 -2.47 1.81 11.21
CA ILE A 71 -3.67 0.96 11.37
C ILE A 71 -4.94 1.82 11.57
N LEU A 72 -4.81 2.99 12.19
CA LEU A 72 -5.89 3.95 12.31
C LEU A 72 -6.13 4.80 11.04
N LEU A 73 -5.45 4.48 9.94
CA LEU A 73 -5.53 5.20 8.66
C LEU A 73 -5.25 6.71 8.78
N SER A 74 -4.35 7.08 9.68
CA SER A 74 -3.96 8.48 9.88
C SER A 74 -3.26 9.04 8.63
N THR A 75 -3.81 10.12 8.07
CA THR A 75 -3.24 10.78 6.89
C THR A 75 -1.84 11.32 7.13
N ASN A 76 -1.53 11.71 8.37
CA ASN A 76 -0.24 12.30 8.71
C ASN A 76 0.86 11.23 8.63
N VAL A 77 0.59 10.03 9.17
CA VAL A 77 1.52 8.90 9.11
C VAL A 77 1.66 8.37 7.68
N GLN A 78 0.58 8.33 6.90
CA GLN A 78 0.68 7.95 5.49
C GLN A 78 1.62 8.88 4.72
N ARG A 79 1.59 10.20 4.96
CA ARG A 79 2.50 11.18 4.35
C ARG A 79 3.93 11.04 4.86
N HIS A 80 4.10 10.78 6.16
CA HIS A 80 5.42 10.49 6.73
C HIS A 80 6.06 9.29 6.02
N ILE A 81 5.35 8.16 5.94
CA ILE A 81 5.88 6.94 5.31
C ILE A 81 6.17 7.16 3.83
N LEU A 82 5.28 7.86 3.13
CA LEU A 82 5.36 8.02 1.68
C LEU A 82 6.47 8.99 1.24
N TYR A 83 6.66 10.11 1.96
CA TYR A 83 7.53 11.21 1.50
C TYR A 83 8.74 11.46 2.39
N ASN A 84 8.67 11.13 3.69
CA ASN A 84 9.70 11.50 4.66
C ASN A 84 10.45 10.28 5.22
N SER A 85 9.99 9.06 4.93
CA SER A 85 10.62 7.82 5.37
C SER A 85 11.18 7.02 4.21
N SER A 86 12.25 6.26 4.46
CA SER A 86 12.82 5.38 3.46
C SER A 86 11.94 4.13 3.28
N CYS A 87 11.14 4.09 2.22
CA CYS A 87 10.23 2.99 1.84
C CYS A 87 10.91 1.63 1.52
N LYS A 88 12.18 1.42 1.90
CA LYS A 88 13.01 0.27 1.47
C LYS A 88 12.48 -1.08 1.93
N SER A 89 11.60 -1.16 2.93
CA SER A 89 11.04 -2.44 3.41
C SER A 89 9.65 -2.75 2.86
N LEU A 90 8.94 -1.79 2.25
CA LEU A 90 7.54 -1.98 1.82
C LEU A 90 7.37 -3.08 0.77
N TYR A 91 8.35 -3.24 -0.13
CA TYR A 91 8.29 -4.29 -1.14
C TYR A 91 8.36 -5.71 -0.54
N LYS A 92 9.09 -5.90 0.57
CA LYS A 92 9.15 -7.18 1.28
C LYS A 92 7.79 -7.53 1.88
N ILE A 93 7.12 -6.53 2.46
CA ILE A 93 5.79 -6.68 3.03
C ILE A 93 4.78 -7.01 1.92
N LEU A 94 4.87 -6.36 0.75
CA LEU A 94 4.02 -6.71 -0.40
C LEU A 94 4.18 -8.18 -0.82
N MET A 95 5.42 -8.68 -0.94
CA MET A 95 5.64 -10.09 -1.31
C MET A 95 4.93 -11.04 -0.35
N ILE A 96 5.02 -10.78 0.97
CA ILE A 96 4.33 -11.57 1.99
C ILE A 96 2.81 -11.48 1.81
N ILE A 97 2.27 -10.27 1.61
CA ILE A 97 0.83 -10.07 1.39
C ILE A 97 0.34 -10.81 0.14
N THR A 98 1.10 -10.75 -0.95
CA THR A 98 0.77 -11.49 -2.18
C THR A 98 0.72 -12.99 -1.91
N ILE A 99 1.66 -13.56 -1.16
CA ILE A 99 1.65 -14.98 -0.79
C ILE A 99 0.41 -15.31 0.05
N VAL A 100 0.07 -14.48 1.03
CA VAL A 100 -1.11 -14.66 1.89
C VAL A 100 -2.40 -14.61 1.07
N GLU A 101 -2.56 -13.65 0.17
CA GLU A 101 -3.72 -13.56 -0.74
C GLU A 101 -3.80 -14.77 -1.68
N SER A 102 -2.65 -15.22 -2.18
CA SER A 102 -2.57 -16.37 -3.09
C SER A 102 -2.97 -17.67 -2.40
N TYR A 103 -2.52 -17.85 -1.16
CA TYR A 103 -2.92 -18.98 -0.32
C TYR A 103 -4.41 -18.93 0.00
N PHE A 104 -4.94 -17.76 0.38
CA PHE A 104 -6.37 -17.57 0.63
C PHE A 104 -7.21 -17.98 -0.60
N LEU A 105 -6.88 -17.45 -1.79
CA LEU A 105 -7.58 -17.76 -3.04
C LEU A 105 -7.49 -19.26 -3.39
N TRP A 106 -6.30 -19.83 -3.27
CA TRP A 106 -6.09 -21.26 -3.54
C TRP A 106 -6.90 -22.14 -2.59
N ASN A 107 -6.98 -21.79 -1.30
CA ASN A 107 -7.76 -22.54 -0.32
C ASN A 107 -9.26 -22.51 -0.64
N GLU A 108 -9.81 -21.35 -1.02
CA GLU A 108 -11.22 -21.20 -1.43
C GLU A 108 -11.56 -22.01 -2.68
N LEU A 109 -10.70 -21.94 -3.71
CA LEU A 109 -10.89 -22.71 -4.95
C LEU A 109 -10.77 -24.21 -4.70
N SER A 110 -9.81 -24.61 -3.86
CA SER A 110 -9.59 -26.01 -3.49
C SER A 110 -10.78 -26.60 -2.73
N GLN A 111 -11.37 -25.85 -1.79
CA GLN A 111 -12.57 -26.29 -1.07
C GLN A 111 -13.78 -26.42 -1.99
N THR A 112 -14.01 -25.43 -2.87
CA THR A 112 -15.10 -25.47 -3.85
C THR A 112 -14.98 -26.70 -4.76
N LYS A 113 -13.77 -26.97 -5.28
CA LYS A 113 -13.51 -28.14 -6.13
C LYS A 113 -13.66 -29.45 -5.38
N LYS A 114 -13.20 -29.57 -4.13
CA LYS A 114 -13.40 -30.78 -3.30
C LYS A 114 -14.89 -31.12 -3.15
N ASN A 115 -15.74 -30.11 -2.97
CA ASN A 115 -17.18 -30.30 -2.84
C ASN A 115 -17.84 -30.77 -4.16
N HIS A 116 -17.35 -30.32 -5.32
CA HIS A 116 -17.88 -30.71 -6.63
C HIS A 116 -17.31 -32.02 -7.19
N TYR A 117 -16.04 -32.33 -6.92
CA TYR A 117 -15.32 -33.48 -7.51
C TYR A 117 -15.23 -34.71 -6.61
N ALA A 118 -15.87 -34.72 -5.44
CA ALA A 118 -16.02 -35.92 -4.59
C ALA A 118 -16.71 -37.11 -5.29
N ILE A 119 -17.12 -36.96 -6.56
CA ILE A 119 -17.77 -37.98 -7.38
C ILE A 119 -16.77 -38.71 -8.32
N ASN A 120 -15.59 -38.16 -8.61
CA ASN A 120 -14.60 -38.81 -9.49
C ASN A 120 -13.21 -38.88 -8.83
N ASP A 121 -12.79 -40.12 -8.51
CA ASP A 121 -11.57 -40.52 -7.80
C ASP A 121 -10.24 -40.23 -8.56
N SER A 122 -10.30 -39.49 -9.67
CA SER A 122 -9.21 -39.40 -10.67
C SER A 122 -8.29 -38.19 -10.52
N MET A 123 -8.08 -37.66 -9.30
CA MET A 123 -7.17 -36.50 -9.15
C MET A 123 -6.51 -36.42 -7.76
N LYS A 124 -5.70 -37.43 -7.44
CA LYS A 124 -4.75 -37.44 -6.32
C LYS A 124 -3.30 -37.16 -6.76
N ASP A 125 -3.09 -36.51 -7.91
CA ASP A 125 -1.76 -36.09 -8.32
C ASP A 125 -1.30 -34.90 -7.46
N PRO A 126 -0.24 -35.05 -6.63
CA PRO A 126 0.28 -33.96 -5.79
C PRO A 126 0.63 -32.71 -6.63
N LEU A 127 1.06 -32.93 -7.87
CA LEU A 127 1.43 -31.91 -8.83
C LEU A 127 0.25 -31.00 -9.24
N PHE A 128 -1.00 -31.49 -9.19
CA PHE A 128 -2.16 -30.68 -9.54
C PHE A 128 -2.46 -29.61 -8.48
N MET A 129 -2.26 -29.94 -7.20
CA MET A 129 -2.44 -29.02 -6.08
C MET A 129 -1.40 -27.89 -6.10
N GLU A 130 -0.14 -28.23 -6.37
CA GLU A 130 0.95 -27.25 -6.52
C GLU A 130 0.69 -26.29 -7.69
N LYS A 131 0.26 -26.82 -8.85
CA LYS A 131 -0.14 -26.00 -10.00
C LYS A 131 -1.26 -25.01 -9.66
N GLY A 132 -2.24 -25.44 -8.84
CA GLY A 132 -3.32 -24.58 -8.38
C GLY A 132 -2.84 -23.36 -7.59
N PHE A 133 -1.83 -23.54 -6.74
CA PHE A 133 -1.23 -22.44 -5.97
C PHE A 133 -0.48 -21.45 -6.87
N TYR A 134 0.31 -21.93 -7.83
CA TYR A 134 1.03 -21.05 -8.77
C TYR A 134 0.08 -20.23 -9.66
N LEU A 135 -0.99 -20.86 -10.16
CA LEU A 135 -2.02 -20.16 -10.94
C LEU A 135 -2.75 -19.11 -10.09
N SER A 136 -3.08 -19.43 -8.84
CA SER A 136 -3.69 -18.48 -7.91
C SER A 136 -2.76 -17.29 -7.64
N THR A 137 -1.46 -17.55 -7.50
CA THR A 137 -0.45 -16.51 -7.31
C THR A 137 -0.35 -15.59 -8.52
N LEU A 138 -0.30 -16.16 -9.72
CA LEU A 138 -0.28 -15.39 -10.97
C LEU A 138 -1.55 -14.54 -11.12
N GLN A 139 -2.72 -15.11 -10.81
CA GLN A 139 -3.99 -14.39 -10.83
C GLN A 139 -4.00 -13.20 -9.85
N ILE A 140 -3.52 -13.37 -8.61
CA ILE A 140 -3.44 -12.29 -7.63
C ILE A 140 -2.47 -11.19 -8.07
N VAL A 141 -1.30 -11.56 -8.60
CA VAL A 141 -0.32 -10.58 -9.10
C VAL A 141 -0.93 -9.78 -10.25
N LEU A 142 -1.51 -10.45 -11.25
CA LEU A 142 -2.15 -9.78 -12.37
C LEU A 142 -3.33 -8.91 -11.92
N SER A 143 -4.12 -9.35 -10.93
CA SER A 143 -5.27 -8.58 -10.43
C SER A 143 -4.87 -7.31 -9.68
N ASN A 144 -3.79 -7.39 -8.90
CA ASN A 144 -3.22 -6.22 -8.24
C ASN A 144 -2.59 -5.25 -9.26
N LEU A 145 -1.88 -5.77 -10.27
CA LEU A 145 -1.31 -4.97 -11.35
C LEU A 145 -2.40 -4.28 -12.19
N SER A 146 -3.47 -5.01 -12.57
CA SER A 146 -4.57 -4.44 -13.34
C SER A 146 -5.28 -3.34 -12.56
N LEU A 147 -5.53 -3.54 -11.26
CA LEU A 147 -6.11 -2.50 -10.40
C LEU A 147 -5.22 -1.25 -10.34
N PHE A 148 -3.91 -1.41 -10.15
CA PHE A 148 -2.96 -0.30 -10.13
C PHE A 148 -2.95 0.46 -11.47
N ILE A 149 -2.95 -0.24 -12.59
CA ILE A 149 -3.00 0.36 -13.93
C ILE A 149 -4.29 1.17 -14.11
N ILE A 150 -5.45 0.60 -13.75
CA ILE A 150 -6.75 1.29 -13.85
C ILE A 150 -6.75 2.56 -12.99
N ILE A 151 -6.27 2.49 -11.75
CA ILE A 151 -6.14 3.66 -10.87
C ILE A 151 -5.24 4.69 -11.53
N ARG A 152 -4.03 4.29 -11.98
CA ARG A 152 -3.09 5.22 -12.60
C ARG A 152 -3.70 5.94 -13.79
N VAL A 153 -4.42 5.22 -14.66
CA VAL A 153 -5.10 5.77 -15.84
C VAL A 153 -6.15 6.77 -15.43
N ILE A 154 -7.07 6.42 -14.51
CA ILE A 154 -8.13 7.33 -14.06
C ILE A 154 -7.52 8.55 -13.35
N SER A 155 -6.48 8.35 -12.53
CA SER A 155 -5.77 9.42 -11.83
C SER A 155 -5.11 10.43 -12.77
N MET A 156 -4.76 10.07 -14.02
CA MET A 156 -4.23 11.05 -14.99
C MET A 156 -5.26 12.14 -15.32
N TRP A 157 -6.55 11.80 -15.32
CA TRP A 157 -7.64 12.72 -15.64
C TRP A 157 -8.06 13.57 -14.43
N THR A 158 -7.77 13.11 -13.22
CA THR A 158 -8.21 13.76 -11.98
C THR A 158 -7.09 14.46 -11.20
N ALA A 159 -5.82 14.21 -11.53
CA ALA A 159 -4.70 14.79 -10.81
C ALA A 159 -4.68 16.32 -10.97
N GLY A 160 -4.51 17.03 -9.86
CA GLY A 160 -4.36 18.49 -9.89
C GLY A 160 -3.11 18.89 -10.68
N ILE A 161 -3.22 20.00 -11.42
CA ILE A 161 -2.15 20.53 -12.29
C ILE A 161 -0.81 20.71 -11.52
N LEU A 162 -0.88 21.05 -10.23
CA LEU A 162 0.30 21.23 -9.36
C LEU A 162 1.02 19.91 -8.99
N TYR A 163 0.32 18.78 -9.03
CA TYR A 163 0.84 17.45 -8.66
C TYR A 163 1.20 16.58 -9.87
N ALA A 164 0.88 17.04 -11.09
CA ALA A 164 1.15 16.34 -12.35
C ALA A 164 2.64 16.27 -12.71
N ASN A 165 3.46 17.22 -12.23
CA ASN A 165 4.87 17.37 -12.62
C ASN A 165 5.87 16.57 -11.74
N ARG A 166 5.38 15.88 -10.69
CA ARG A 166 6.18 14.92 -9.90
C ARG A 166 6.20 13.54 -10.57
N SER A 167 7.04 12.63 -10.09
CA SER A 167 7.00 11.19 -10.42
C SER A 167 5.74 10.50 -9.88
N LEU A 168 4.56 10.96 -10.32
CA LEU A 168 3.24 10.56 -9.84
C LEU A 168 3.04 9.05 -9.88
N THR A 169 3.63 8.35 -10.85
CA THR A 169 3.58 6.89 -10.95
C THR A 169 4.27 6.20 -9.77
N LEU A 170 5.46 6.67 -9.36
CA LEU A 170 6.20 6.06 -8.23
C LEU A 170 5.52 6.37 -6.90
N ASP A 171 5.03 7.59 -6.72
CA ASP A 171 4.30 7.98 -5.50
C ASP A 171 2.99 7.20 -5.36
N LEU A 172 2.25 7.03 -6.47
CA LEU A 172 1.05 6.19 -6.49
C LEU A 172 1.39 4.73 -6.24
N PHE A 173 2.50 4.23 -6.77
CA PHE A 173 2.94 2.85 -6.53
C PHE A 173 3.27 2.65 -5.05
N HIS A 174 4.14 3.47 -4.46
CA HIS A 174 4.44 3.42 -3.03
C HIS A 174 3.19 3.58 -2.17
N GLY A 175 2.26 4.44 -2.58
CA GLY A 175 0.95 4.57 -1.95
C GLY A 175 0.11 3.30 -2.03
N TYR A 176 0.04 2.65 -3.20
CA TYR A 176 -0.66 1.38 -3.39
C TYR A 176 -0.05 0.27 -2.51
N MET A 177 1.29 0.23 -2.42
CA MET A 177 2.01 -0.69 -1.54
C MET A 177 1.64 -0.47 -0.07
N LEU A 178 1.59 0.79 0.36
CA LEU A 178 1.20 1.17 1.73
C LEU A 178 -0.24 0.79 2.03
N ALA A 179 -1.17 1.08 1.11
CA ALA A 179 -2.58 0.70 1.26
C ALA A 179 -2.76 -0.82 1.28
N SER A 180 -1.93 -1.56 0.56
CA SER A 180 -2.00 -3.03 0.51
C SER A 180 -1.70 -3.68 1.86
N VAL A 181 -1.06 -2.99 2.82
CA VAL A 181 -0.84 -3.49 4.20
C VAL A 181 -2.16 -3.88 4.88
N ALA A 182 -3.28 -3.23 4.51
CA ALA A 182 -4.62 -3.59 4.94
C ALA A 182 -5.00 -5.06 4.70
N LYS A 183 -4.44 -5.68 3.66
CA LYS A 183 -4.73 -7.06 3.28
C LYS A 183 -4.05 -8.07 4.21
N PHE A 184 -3.16 -7.63 5.10
CA PHE A 184 -2.61 -8.50 6.16
C PHE A 184 -3.72 -9.07 7.06
N PHE A 185 -4.85 -8.37 7.16
CA PHE A 185 -6.05 -8.87 7.84
C PHE A 185 -6.71 -10.07 7.14
N PHE A 186 -6.18 -10.64 6.06
CA PHE A 186 -6.58 -11.98 5.60
C PHE A 186 -6.01 -13.12 6.47
N LEU A 187 -5.01 -12.88 7.31
CA LEU A 187 -4.44 -13.96 8.14
C LEU A 187 -5.43 -14.57 9.14
N PRO A 188 -6.24 -13.79 9.90
CA PRO A 188 -7.21 -14.37 10.83
C PRO A 188 -8.22 -15.31 10.15
N ILE A 189 -8.68 -14.98 8.95
CA ILE A 189 -9.63 -15.84 8.21
C ILE A 189 -8.98 -17.15 7.75
N ILE A 190 -7.68 -17.11 7.42
CA ILE A 190 -6.91 -18.32 7.10
C ILE A 190 -6.73 -19.20 8.34
N ILE A 191 -6.29 -18.60 9.46
CA ILE A 191 -5.92 -19.34 10.68
C ILE A 191 -7.15 -19.99 11.33
N TRP A 192 -8.28 -19.28 11.37
CA TRP A 192 -9.52 -19.74 12.02
C TRP A 192 -10.56 -20.29 11.05
N ASN A 193 -10.17 -20.68 9.84
CA ASN A 193 -11.11 -21.10 8.79
C ASN A 193 -12.06 -22.23 9.23
N GLU A 194 -11.59 -23.17 10.07
CA GLU A 194 -12.37 -24.34 10.50
C GLU A 194 -13.46 -24.03 11.56
N ASN A 195 -13.31 -22.94 12.32
CA ASN A 195 -14.17 -22.63 13.47
C ASN A 195 -15.12 -21.45 13.24
N ILE A 196 -15.07 -20.84 12.05
CA ILE A 196 -15.84 -19.65 11.70
C ILE A 196 -17.09 -20.05 10.90
N SER A 197 -18.24 -19.50 11.26
CA SER A 197 -19.47 -19.66 10.47
C SER A 197 -19.36 -18.93 9.12
N GLU A 198 -20.07 -19.43 8.11
CA GLU A 198 -20.09 -18.84 6.76
C GLU A 198 -20.43 -17.34 6.77
N VAL A 199 -21.38 -16.93 7.63
CA VAL A 199 -21.76 -15.52 7.78
C VAL A 199 -20.60 -14.69 8.34
N ASN A 200 -19.93 -15.18 9.38
CA ASN A 200 -18.79 -14.48 9.99
C ASN A 200 -17.64 -14.34 9.00
N ARG A 201 -17.42 -15.36 8.16
CA ARG A 201 -16.44 -15.36 7.08
C ARG A 201 -16.72 -14.23 6.08
N VAL A 202 -17.95 -14.14 5.58
CA VAL A 202 -18.36 -13.09 4.62
C VAL A 202 -18.25 -11.69 5.23
N VAL A 203 -18.68 -11.51 6.48
CA VAL A 203 -18.58 -10.22 7.18
C VAL A 203 -17.12 -9.80 7.32
N HIS A 204 -16.24 -10.71 7.71
CA HIS A 204 -14.81 -10.42 7.84
C HIS A 204 -14.19 -10.04 6.49
N LEU A 205 -14.50 -10.77 5.41
CA LEU A 205 -14.03 -10.42 4.05
C LEU A 205 -14.49 -9.03 3.63
N PHE A 206 -15.76 -8.71 3.88
CA PHE A 206 -16.30 -7.38 3.61
C PHE A 206 -15.52 -6.29 4.37
N LEU A 207 -15.25 -6.50 5.65
CA LEU A 207 -14.47 -5.56 6.47
C LEU A 207 -13.05 -5.36 5.93
N VAL A 208 -12.34 -6.44 5.56
CA VAL A 208 -10.98 -6.35 5.00
C VAL A 208 -10.98 -5.58 3.67
N VAL A 209 -11.94 -5.87 2.78
CA VAL A 209 -12.07 -5.17 1.49
C VAL A 209 -12.41 -3.70 1.71
N CYS A 210 -13.38 -3.38 2.57
CA CYS A 210 -13.73 -2.01 2.91
C CYS A 210 -12.54 -1.24 3.50
N TYR A 211 -11.81 -1.86 4.42
CA TYR A 211 -10.63 -1.25 5.04
C TYR A 211 -9.53 -0.98 4.00
N PHE A 212 -9.26 -1.92 3.09
CA PHE A 212 -8.34 -1.70 1.96
C PHE A 212 -8.79 -0.55 1.06
N LEU A 213 -10.06 -0.48 0.68
CA LEU A 213 -10.59 0.58 -0.18
C LEU A 213 -10.52 1.96 0.48
N ILE A 214 -10.85 2.04 1.78
CA ILE A 214 -10.75 3.28 2.55
C ILE A 214 -9.28 3.72 2.63
N SER A 215 -8.36 2.80 2.95
CA SER A 215 -6.92 3.09 2.98
C SER A 215 -6.43 3.64 1.64
N LEU A 216 -6.84 3.01 0.54
CA LEU A 216 -6.46 3.41 -0.82
C LEU A 216 -7.04 4.77 -1.21
N MET A 217 -8.27 5.08 -0.79
CA MET A 217 -8.89 6.41 -0.97
C MET A 217 -8.10 7.50 -0.26
N TYR A 218 -7.69 7.29 1.00
CA TYR A 218 -6.91 8.27 1.75
C TYR A 218 -5.54 8.52 1.11
N VAL A 219 -4.85 7.45 0.72
CA VAL A 219 -3.57 7.52 0.03
C VAL A 219 -3.70 8.24 -1.32
N HIS A 220 -4.69 7.89 -2.14
CA HIS A 220 -4.92 8.54 -3.44
C HIS A 220 -5.20 10.03 -3.28
N SER A 221 -6.02 10.43 -2.29
CA SER A 221 -6.30 11.84 -1.99
C SER A 221 -5.03 12.60 -1.61
N ASN A 222 -4.15 11.97 -0.82
CA ASN A 222 -2.86 12.54 -0.42
C ASN A 222 -1.88 12.68 -1.61
N VAL A 223 -1.80 11.67 -2.48
CA VAL A 223 -0.86 11.65 -3.61
C VAL A 223 -1.30 12.59 -4.74
N CYS A 224 -2.58 12.57 -5.09
CA CYS A 224 -3.11 13.34 -6.22
C CYS A 224 -3.53 14.77 -5.83
N GLY A 225 -3.54 15.11 -4.54
CA GLY A 225 -4.00 16.41 -4.04
C GLY A 225 -5.49 16.67 -4.30
N THR A 226 -6.29 15.62 -4.50
CA THR A 226 -7.72 15.74 -4.81
C THR A 226 -8.57 15.65 -3.54
N SER A 227 -9.80 16.14 -3.61
CA SER A 227 -10.75 15.98 -2.51
C SER A 227 -11.01 14.49 -2.23
N LYS A 228 -11.27 14.15 -0.95
CA LYS A 228 -11.56 12.77 -0.53
C LYS A 228 -12.76 12.17 -1.30
N LYS A 229 -13.75 12.99 -1.67
CA LYS A 229 -14.94 12.56 -2.44
C LYS A 229 -14.57 12.13 -3.86
N ILE A 230 -13.73 12.91 -4.55
CA ILE A 230 -13.24 12.56 -5.90
C ILE A 230 -12.40 11.29 -5.82
N SER A 231 -11.50 11.21 -4.84
CA SER A 231 -10.70 9.99 -4.61
C SER A 231 -11.57 8.77 -4.33
N ALA A 232 -12.63 8.90 -3.54
CA ALA A 232 -13.57 7.80 -3.29
C ALA A 232 -14.22 7.30 -4.59
N ALA A 233 -14.72 8.21 -5.42
CA ALA A 233 -15.33 7.88 -6.70
C ALA A 233 -14.34 7.17 -7.63
N VAL A 234 -13.11 7.67 -7.75
CA VAL A 234 -12.04 7.08 -8.57
C VAL A 234 -11.72 5.66 -8.11
N ILE A 235 -11.51 5.46 -6.81
CA ILE A 235 -11.14 4.14 -6.26
C ILE A 235 -12.29 3.14 -6.38
N LEU A 236 -13.53 3.55 -6.11
CA LEU A 236 -14.70 2.68 -6.26
C LEU A 236 -14.92 2.28 -7.73
N LEU A 237 -14.82 3.24 -8.66
CA LEU A 237 -14.92 2.97 -10.09
C LEU A 237 -13.82 2.00 -10.55
N ALA A 238 -12.57 2.26 -10.16
CA ALA A 238 -11.43 1.40 -10.49
C ALA A 238 -11.63 -0.03 -9.95
N PHE A 239 -12.12 -0.16 -8.72
CA PHE A 239 -12.38 -1.45 -8.09
C PHE A 239 -13.48 -2.23 -8.80
N ILE A 240 -14.60 -1.57 -9.15
CA ILE A 240 -15.72 -2.19 -9.87
C ILE A 240 -15.26 -2.66 -11.25
N ILE A 241 -14.55 -1.82 -12.01
CA ILE A 241 -14.00 -2.18 -13.33
C ILE A 241 -13.07 -3.38 -13.21
N ASN A 242 -12.15 -3.36 -12.23
CA ASN A 242 -11.22 -4.47 -12.04
C ASN A 242 -11.96 -5.77 -11.69
N LYS A 243 -12.96 -5.72 -10.81
CA LYS A 243 -13.77 -6.89 -10.46
C LYS A 243 -14.57 -7.42 -11.64
N TYR A 244 -15.12 -6.53 -12.47
CA TYR A 244 -15.83 -6.90 -13.69
C TYR A 244 -14.90 -7.64 -14.68
N ILE A 245 -13.70 -7.11 -14.94
CA ILE A 245 -12.71 -7.75 -15.83
C ILE A 245 -12.39 -9.17 -15.35
N TRP A 246 -12.08 -9.32 -14.06
CA TRP A 246 -11.70 -10.62 -13.50
C TRP A 246 -12.88 -11.60 -13.37
N PHE A 247 -14.10 -11.11 -13.15
CA PHE A 247 -15.30 -11.93 -13.16
C PHE A 247 -15.51 -12.58 -14.54
N HIS A 248 -15.36 -11.81 -15.62
CA HIS A 248 -15.48 -12.33 -16.98
C HIS A 248 -14.33 -13.27 -17.37
N LEU A 249 -13.08 -12.94 -16.99
CA LEU A 249 -11.93 -13.81 -17.27
C LEU A 249 -12.03 -15.17 -16.55
N ASN A 250 -12.54 -15.18 -15.31
CA ASN A 250 -12.76 -16.43 -14.58
C ASN A 250 -13.87 -17.29 -15.20
N PHE A 251 -14.94 -16.67 -15.72
CA PHE A 251 -16.01 -17.39 -16.42
C PHE A 251 -15.52 -18.03 -17.73
N THR A 252 -14.61 -17.36 -18.46
CA THR A 252 -14.00 -17.92 -19.67
C THR A 252 -12.99 -19.04 -19.43
N GLY A 253 -12.53 -19.24 -18.19
CA GLY A 253 -11.63 -20.34 -17.83
C GLY A 253 -12.32 -21.64 -17.39
N ILE A 254 -13.66 -21.64 -17.32
CA ILE A 254 -14.50 -22.78 -16.90
C ILE A 254 -15.33 -23.34 -18.06
N ALA A 255 -15.40 -22.63 -19.20
CA ALA A 255 -15.99 -23.10 -20.45
C ALA A 255 -14.93 -23.74 -21.36
#